data_AF-A0A7X7S6P7-F1
#
_entry.id   AF-A0A7X7S6P7-F1
#
_cell.length_a   1.000
_cell.length_b   1.000
_cell.length_c   1.000
_cell.angle_alpha   90.00
_cell.angle_beta   90.00
_cell.angle_gamma   90.00
#
_symmetry.space_group_name_H-M   'P 1'
#
loop_
_entity.id
_entity.type
_entity.pdbx_description
1 polymer ?
#
loop_
_entity_poly.entity_id
_entity_poly.type
_entity_poly.pdbx_seq_one_letter_code
_entity_poly.pdbx_strand_id
1 'polypeptide(L)'
;MEKPRGSAYISIGSMGLVVLAGIGILLSPFIMALASWFGKMVRNINQTTAMHYRGEGPMMGAFAGQLISGIGIAIGIIVLILSAIQLTLGLLAWKRRDDLSRTTFLLAVGIAFAIISLPAGLTAWGLIQLAFPVLIIVGASLNKQQENELRAAYYASQPSVPPPTPVEEVQEVKEETPEKEA
;
A
#
# COMPACT_ATOMS: atom_id res chain seq x y z
N MET A 1 21.80 8.52 -17.60
CA MET A 1 20.34 8.22 -17.62
C MET A 1 19.65 9.33 -16.86
N GLU A 2 18.73 10.05 -17.49
CA GLU A 2 17.93 11.08 -16.82
C GLU A 2 16.98 10.45 -15.81
N LYS A 3 16.83 11.08 -14.63
CA LYS A 3 15.93 10.58 -13.59
C LYS A 3 14.46 10.78 -14.01
N PRO A 4 13.54 9.88 -13.62
CA PRO A 4 12.12 10.06 -13.88
C PRO A 4 11.59 11.34 -13.23
N ARG A 5 10.71 12.06 -13.91
CA ARG A 5 10.12 13.32 -13.41
C ARG A 5 9.40 13.14 -12.06
N GLY A 6 8.78 11.99 -11.83
CA GLY A 6 8.07 11.65 -10.60
C GLY A 6 8.95 11.13 -9.45
N SER A 7 10.24 10.84 -9.69
CA SER A 7 11.13 10.19 -8.70
C SER A 7 11.26 10.97 -7.40
N ALA A 8 11.31 12.31 -7.47
CA ALA A 8 11.39 13.18 -6.30
C ALA A 8 10.13 13.09 -5.41
N TYR A 9 8.94 13.11 -6.01
CA TYR A 9 7.68 13.02 -5.28
C TYR A 9 7.50 11.64 -4.63
N ILE A 10 7.84 10.57 -5.35
CA ILE A 10 7.83 9.20 -4.82
C ILE A 10 8.82 9.07 -3.65
N SER A 11 10.02 9.66 -3.77
CA SER A 11 11.02 9.67 -2.71
C SER A 11 10.48 10.35 -1.44
N ILE A 12 9.95 11.58 -1.55
CA ILE A 12 9.44 12.31 -0.39
C ILE A 12 8.27 11.57 0.25
N GLY A 13 7.31 11.10 -0.57
CA GLY A 13 6.15 10.35 -0.08
C GLY A 13 6.54 9.04 0.62
N SER A 14 7.44 8.25 0.01
CA SER A 14 7.91 6.99 0.61
C SER A 14 8.75 7.20 1.86
N MET A 15 9.57 8.25 1.95
CA MET A 15 10.29 8.56 3.19
C MET A 15 9.35 8.95 4.32
N GLY A 16 8.34 9.77 4.03
CA GLY A 16 7.33 10.14 5.01
C GLY A 16 6.59 8.92 5.54
N LEU A 17 6.21 7.98 4.66
CA LEU A 17 5.60 6.72 5.07
C LEU A 17 6.53 5.86 5.95
N VAL A 18 7.83 5.80 5.63
CA VAL A 18 8.84 5.10 6.43
C VAL A 18 9.00 5.72 7.81
N VAL A 19 9.08 7.06 7.90
CA VAL A 19 9.19 7.77 9.18
C VAL A 19 7.95 7.54 10.04
N LEU A 20 6.76 7.68 9.46
CA LEU A 20 5.49 7.41 10.15
C LEU A 20 5.39 5.96 10.64
N ALA A 21 5.83 5.00 9.81
CA ALA A 21 5.87 3.59 10.20
C ALA A 21 6.86 3.36 11.35
N GLY A 22 8.02 4.02 11.33
CA GLY A 22 8.98 3.98 12.44
C GLY A 22 8.38 4.48 13.74
N ILE A 23 7.66 5.61 13.70
CA ILE A 23 6.93 6.14 14.86
C ILE A 23 5.88 5.15 15.34
N GLY A 24 5.09 4.55 14.44
CA GLY A 24 4.06 3.57 14.79
C GLY A 24 4.62 2.30 15.44
N ILE A 25 5.75 1.80 14.95
CA ILE A 25 6.45 0.64 15.54
C ILE A 25 6.95 0.97 16.94
N LEU A 26 7.50 2.17 17.17
CA LEU A 26 7.98 2.60 18.49
C LEU A 26 6.83 2.87 19.46
N LEU A 27 5.73 3.43 18.98
CA LEU A 27 4.57 3.79 19.80
C LEU A 27 3.73 2.56 20.19
N SER A 28 3.71 1.52 19.35
CA SER A 28 2.96 0.29 19.59
C SER A 28 3.25 -0.39 20.94
N PRO A 29 4.51 -0.73 21.31
CA PRO A 29 4.81 -1.33 22.61
C PRO A 29 4.49 -0.38 23.77
N PHE A 30 4.60 0.93 23.55
CA PHE A 30 4.21 1.93 24.55
C PHE A 30 2.70 1.94 24.80
N ILE A 31 1.88 1.86 23.74
CA ILE A 31 0.41 1.73 23.84
C ILE A 31 0.03 0.43 24.58
N MET A 32 0.69 -0.68 24.26
CA MET A 32 0.46 -1.96 24.96
C MET A 32 0.79 -1.86 26.45
N ALA A 33 1.92 -1.24 26.79
CA ALA A 33 2.35 -1.05 28.17
C ALA A 33 1.37 -0.15 28.94
N LEU A 34 0.93 0.96 28.33
CA LEU A 34 -0.08 1.84 28.90
C LEU A 34 -1.41 1.13 29.11
N ALA A 35 -1.90 0.39 28.11
CA ALA A 35 -3.14 -0.38 28.22
C ALA A 35 -3.09 -1.42 29.33
N SER A 36 -1.96 -2.12 29.46
CA SER A 36 -1.74 -3.09 30.55
C SER A 36 -1.71 -2.40 31.91
N TRP A 37 -1.04 -1.25 32.01
CA TRP A 37 -0.97 -0.46 33.24
C TRP A 37 -2.35 0.06 33.65
N PHE A 38 -3.11 0.66 32.72
CA PHE A 38 -4.47 1.12 32.97
C PHE A 38 -5.40 -0.03 33.34
N GLY A 39 -5.34 -1.16 32.64
CA GLY A 39 -6.12 -2.34 32.98
C GLY A 39 -5.82 -2.86 34.38
N LYS A 40 -4.54 -2.88 34.80
CA LYS A 40 -4.14 -3.22 36.17
C LYS A 40 -4.65 -2.21 37.20
N MET A 41 -4.56 -0.92 36.91
CA MET A 41 -5.07 0.14 37.79
C MET A 41 -6.58 -0.01 38.03
N VAL A 42 -7.37 -0.21 36.97
CA VAL A 42 -8.83 -0.41 37.07
C VAL A 42 -9.18 -1.68 37.85
N ARG A 43 -8.42 -2.77 37.69
CA ARG A 43 -8.60 -3.99 38.47
C ARG A 43 -8.31 -3.78 39.95
N ASN A 44 -7.20 -3.12 40.26
CA ASN A 44 -6.76 -2.90 41.64
C ASN A 44 -7.69 -1.96 42.41
N ILE A 45 -8.14 -0.86 41.78
CA ILE A 45 -9.10 0.06 42.39
C ILE A 45 -10.41 -0.66 42.74
N ASN A 46 -10.95 -1.48 41.82
CA ASN A 46 -12.17 -2.22 42.10
C ASN A 46 -12.01 -3.30 43.18
N GLN A 47 -10.84 -3.94 43.29
CA GLN A 47 -10.59 -4.89 44.37
C GLN A 47 -10.50 -4.21 45.74
N THR A 48 -9.87 -3.04 45.84
CA THR A 48 -9.78 -2.27 47.09
C THR A 48 -11.16 -1.76 47.54
N THR A 49 -12.00 -1.33 46.60
CA THR A 49 -13.39 -0.89 46.88
C THR A 49 -14.31 -2.06 47.21
N ALA A 50 -14.17 -3.21 46.54
CA ALA A 50 -14.96 -4.41 46.79
C ALA A 50 -14.62 -5.10 48.13
N MET A 51 -13.41 -4.93 48.68
CA MET A 51 -13.11 -5.38 50.06
C MET A 51 -13.83 -4.54 51.12
N HIS A 52 -14.15 -3.27 50.83
CA HIS A 52 -14.87 -2.39 51.76
C HIS A 52 -16.38 -2.59 51.73
N TYR A 53 -16.94 -3.06 50.60
CA TYR A 53 -18.36 -3.37 50.45
C TYR A 53 -18.55 -4.88 50.30
N ARG A 54 -18.72 -5.58 51.44
CA ARG A 54 -19.15 -6.99 51.50
C ARG A 54 -20.60 -7.10 50.99
N GLY A 55 -20.77 -7.15 49.68
CA GLY A 55 -22.08 -7.35 49.06
C GLY A 55 -21.97 -7.17 47.56
N GLU A 56 -21.83 -8.29 46.85
CA GLU A 56 -22.13 -8.44 45.42
C GLU A 56 -21.55 -7.38 44.47
N GLY A 57 -20.32 -7.61 43.99
CA GLY A 57 -19.81 -6.83 42.85
C GLY A 57 -18.35 -6.94 42.39
N PRO A 58 -17.46 -7.83 42.89
CA PRO A 58 -16.04 -7.77 42.50
C PRO A 58 -15.77 -8.21 41.05
N MET A 59 -16.70 -8.92 40.39
CA MET A 59 -16.47 -9.43 39.03
C MET A 59 -16.49 -8.35 37.94
N MET A 60 -17.34 -7.32 38.06
CA MET A 60 -17.47 -6.29 37.02
C MET A 60 -16.17 -5.50 36.83
N GLY A 61 -15.49 -5.17 37.93
CA GLY A 61 -14.22 -4.44 37.87
C GLY A 61 -13.04 -5.24 37.35
N ALA A 62 -12.99 -6.53 37.70
CA ALA A 62 -11.99 -7.46 37.16
C ALA A 62 -12.18 -7.68 35.66
N PHE A 63 -13.43 -7.85 35.22
CA PHE A 63 -13.81 -8.01 33.82
C PHE A 63 -13.52 -6.75 33.00
N ALA A 64 -13.91 -5.56 33.49
CA ALA A 64 -13.67 -4.29 32.83
C ALA A 64 -12.17 -4.01 32.63
N GLY A 65 -11.35 -4.22 33.65
CA GLY A 65 -9.91 -4.02 33.53
C GLY A 65 -9.20 -5.06 32.63
N GLN A 66 -9.73 -6.29 32.56
CA GLN A 66 -9.27 -7.28 31.58
C GLN A 66 -9.65 -6.92 30.15
N LEU A 67 -10.87 -6.40 29.92
CA LEU A 67 -11.31 -5.87 28.63
C LEU A 67 -10.46 -4.68 28.17
N ILE A 68 -10.24 -3.69 29.04
CA ILE A 68 -9.43 -2.51 28.72
C ILE A 68 -7.99 -2.91 28.37
N SER A 69 -7.38 -3.79 29.17
CA SER A 69 -6.04 -4.31 28.86
C SER A 69 -6.04 -5.10 27.55
N GLY A 70 -7.01 -5.98 27.34
CA GLY A 70 -7.08 -6.85 26.17
C GLY A 70 -7.28 -6.06 24.88
N ILE A 71 -8.23 -5.12 24.86
CA ILE A 71 -8.50 -4.25 23.71
C ILE A 71 -7.30 -3.37 23.42
N GLY A 72 -6.69 -2.74 24.43
CA GLY A 72 -5.55 -1.87 24.20
C GLY A 72 -4.30 -2.62 23.69
N ILE A 73 -4.07 -3.85 24.16
CA ILE A 73 -3.02 -4.72 23.60
C ILE A 73 -3.35 -5.09 22.15
N ALA A 74 -4.59 -5.49 21.86
CA ALA A 74 -5.01 -5.84 20.51
C ALA A 74 -4.84 -4.65 19.53
N ILE A 75 -5.25 -3.44 19.94
CA ILE A 75 -5.03 -2.20 19.17
C ILE A 75 -3.53 -1.99 18.95
N GLY A 76 -2.71 -2.13 19.98
CA GLY A 76 -1.25 -2.05 19.86
C GLY A 76 -0.69 -3.01 18.81
N ILE A 77 -1.16 -4.26 18.79
CA ILE A 77 -0.72 -5.30 17.83
C ILE A 77 -1.14 -4.91 16.41
N ILE A 78 -2.40 -4.47 16.23
CA ILE A 78 -2.90 -4.02 14.92
C ILE A 78 -2.05 -2.86 14.40
N VAL A 79 -1.76 -1.87 15.24
CA VAL A 79 -0.89 -0.73 14.89
C VAL A 79 0.51 -1.21 14.52
N LEU A 80 1.08 -2.17 15.25
CA LEU A 80 2.39 -2.75 14.94
C LEU A 80 2.41 -3.37 13.53
N ILE A 81 1.41 -4.22 13.23
CA ILE A 81 1.32 -4.94 11.96
C ILE A 81 1.13 -3.96 10.80
N LEU A 82 0.22 -3.00 10.94
CA LEU A 82 -0.01 -1.97 9.92
C LEU A 82 1.25 -1.14 9.68
N SER A 83 1.97 -0.78 10.75
CA SER A 83 3.22 -0.04 10.65
C SER A 83 4.32 -0.87 9.96
N ALA A 84 4.41 -2.17 10.25
CA ALA A 84 5.36 -3.07 9.59
C ALA A 84 5.09 -3.21 8.08
N ILE A 85 3.81 -3.34 7.69
CA ILE A 85 3.39 -3.36 6.28
C ILE A 85 3.72 -2.02 5.62
N GLN A 86 3.42 -0.90 6.28
CA GLN A 86 3.73 0.44 5.82
C GLN A 86 5.23 0.66 5.61
N LEU A 87 6.06 0.20 6.54
CA LEU A 87 7.52 0.26 6.42
C LEU A 87 8.01 -0.52 5.21
N THR A 88 7.52 -1.75 5.05
CA THR A 88 7.93 -2.65 3.96
C THR A 88 7.56 -2.05 2.60
N LEU A 89 6.31 -1.65 2.43
CA LEU A 89 5.85 -1.04 1.17
C LEU A 89 6.47 0.33 0.91
N GLY A 90 6.72 1.13 1.95
CA GLY A 90 7.45 2.40 1.84
C GLY A 90 8.89 2.20 1.35
N LEU A 91 9.63 1.23 1.90
CA LEU A 91 10.97 0.88 1.44
C LEU A 91 10.99 0.34 0.01
N LEU A 92 10.03 -0.52 -0.34
CA LEU A 92 9.87 -1.01 -1.71
C LEU A 92 9.56 0.12 -2.70
N ALA A 93 8.70 1.07 -2.31
CA ALA A 93 8.38 2.23 -3.12
C ALA A 93 9.61 3.14 -3.31
N TRP A 94 10.37 3.39 -2.25
CA TRP A 94 11.62 4.14 -2.31
C TRP A 94 12.64 3.49 -3.25
N LYS A 95 12.80 2.16 -3.18
CA LYS A 95 13.76 1.41 -4.00
C LYS A 95 13.36 1.39 -5.48
N ARG A 96 12.06 1.42 -5.79
CA ARG A 96 11.53 1.34 -7.16
C ARG A 96 11.21 2.70 -7.79
N ARG A 97 11.54 3.82 -7.14
CA ARG A 97 11.20 5.18 -7.61
C ARG A 97 11.77 5.53 -8.99
N ASP A 98 12.89 4.90 -9.35
CA ASP A 98 13.64 5.20 -10.58
C ASP A 98 13.25 4.26 -11.75
N ASP A 99 12.42 3.24 -11.51
CA ASP A 99 11.96 2.28 -12.52
C ASP A 99 10.63 2.74 -13.16
N LEU A 100 10.67 3.22 -14.40
CA LEU A 100 9.46 3.58 -15.17
C LEU A 100 8.53 2.39 -15.40
N SER A 101 9.06 1.19 -15.63
CA SER A 101 8.27 -0.01 -15.95
C SER A 101 7.42 -0.53 -14.78
N ARG A 102 7.70 -0.10 -13.55
CA ARG A 102 6.99 -0.52 -12.33
C ARG A 102 6.08 0.57 -11.76
N THR A 103 5.76 1.58 -12.54
CA THR A 103 4.95 2.73 -12.11
C THR A 103 3.54 2.33 -11.62
N THR A 104 2.92 1.30 -12.21
CA THR A 104 1.61 0.78 -11.77
C THR A 104 1.64 0.24 -10.33
N PHE A 105 2.75 -0.37 -9.91
CA PHE A 105 2.93 -0.85 -8.54
C PHE A 105 2.96 0.32 -7.55
N LEU A 106 3.72 1.38 -7.87
CA LEU A 106 3.79 2.58 -7.03
C LEU A 106 2.43 3.27 -6.91
N LEU A 107 1.68 3.34 -8.02
CA LEU A 107 0.33 3.89 -8.02
C LEU A 107 -0.62 3.07 -7.14
N ALA A 108 -0.59 1.74 -7.26
CA ALA A 108 -1.41 0.84 -6.44
C ALA A 108 -1.08 0.97 -4.95
N VAL A 109 0.20 1.05 -4.60
CA VAL A 109 0.65 1.26 -3.21
C VAL A 109 0.17 2.61 -2.68
N GLY A 110 0.32 3.70 -3.45
CA GLY A 110 -0.18 5.02 -3.06
C GLY A 110 -1.69 5.04 -2.83
N ILE A 111 -2.48 4.42 -3.72
CA ILE A 111 -3.93 4.32 -3.58
C ILE A 111 -4.32 3.49 -2.35
N ALA A 112 -3.68 2.33 -2.14
CA ALA A 112 -3.97 1.48 -0.99
C ALA A 112 -3.75 2.22 0.34
N PHE A 113 -2.64 2.96 0.46
CA PHE A 113 -2.39 3.78 1.64
C PHE A 113 -3.31 4.99 1.76
N ALA A 114 -3.69 5.62 0.65
CA ALA A 114 -4.67 6.70 0.68
C ALA A 114 -6.03 6.22 1.22
N ILE A 115 -6.48 5.04 0.81
CA ILE A 115 -7.74 4.44 1.28
C ILE A 115 -7.67 4.14 2.79
N ILE A 116 -6.56 3.57 3.26
CA ILE A 116 -6.38 3.25 4.69
C ILE A 116 -6.28 4.54 5.53
N SER A 117 -5.74 5.62 4.96
CA SER A 117 -5.55 6.92 5.61
C SER A 117 -6.82 7.79 5.63
N LEU A 118 -7.78 7.56 4.71
CA LEU A 118 -9.00 8.37 4.59
C LEU A 118 -9.78 8.57 5.91
N PRO A 119 -10.00 7.53 6.75
CA PRO A 119 -10.70 7.72 8.03
C PRO A 119 -9.99 8.70 8.97
N ALA A 120 -8.66 8.76 8.91
CA ALA A 120 -7.86 9.68 9.73
C ALA A 120 -7.84 11.11 9.15
N GLY A 121 -8.11 11.28 7.85
CA GLY A 121 -8.05 12.55 7.11
C GLY A 121 -8.99 13.66 7.59
N LEU A 122 -9.92 13.35 8.51
CA LEU A 122 -10.77 14.33 9.19
C LEU A 122 -10.03 15.12 10.29
N THR A 123 -8.77 14.76 10.57
CA THR A 123 -7.92 15.42 11.57
C THR A 123 -6.72 16.08 10.90
N ALA A 124 -6.20 17.17 11.47
CA ALA A 124 -4.99 17.83 10.98
C ALA A 124 -3.79 16.86 10.90
N TRP A 125 -3.69 15.95 11.86
CA TRP A 125 -2.70 14.88 11.85
C TRP A 125 -2.90 13.91 10.68
N GLY A 126 -4.14 13.49 10.42
CA GLY A 126 -4.44 12.60 9.30
C GLY A 126 -4.28 13.25 7.93
N LEU A 127 -4.42 14.57 7.80
CA LEU A 127 -4.09 15.28 6.56
C LEU A 127 -2.60 15.17 6.22
N ILE A 128 -1.73 15.28 7.22
CA ILE A 128 -0.28 15.06 7.05
C ILE A 128 -0.03 13.60 6.63
N GLN A 129 -0.70 12.65 7.27
CA GLN A 129 -0.58 11.23 6.95
C GLN A 129 -1.11 10.90 5.53
N LEU A 130 -2.11 11.64 5.03
CA LEU A 130 -2.65 11.52 3.68
C LEU A 130 -1.78 12.21 2.62
N ALA A 131 -1.04 13.25 2.96
CA ALA A 131 -0.18 13.96 2.02
C ALA A 131 0.90 13.05 1.42
N PHE A 132 1.48 12.14 2.22
CA PHE A 132 2.52 11.22 1.75
C PHE A 132 2.06 10.21 0.69
N PRO A 133 0.94 9.46 0.86
CA PRO A 133 0.43 8.59 -0.20
C PRO A 133 -0.02 9.39 -1.43
N VAL A 134 -0.55 10.61 -1.25
CA VAL A 134 -0.88 11.50 -2.39
C VAL A 134 0.36 11.87 -3.19
N LEU A 135 1.48 12.19 -2.54
CA LEU A 135 2.75 12.46 -3.23
C LEU A 135 3.24 11.26 -4.04
N ILE A 136 3.07 10.04 -3.54
CA ILE A 136 3.38 8.80 -4.28
C ILE A 136 2.47 8.68 -5.52
N ILE A 137 1.16 8.96 -5.38
CA ILE A 137 0.21 8.92 -6.50
C ILE A 137 0.60 9.94 -7.58
N VAL A 138 0.90 11.18 -7.18
CA VAL A 138 1.31 12.24 -8.11
C VAL A 138 2.61 11.85 -8.82
N GLY A 139 3.64 11.42 -8.09
CA GLY A 139 4.89 10.99 -8.70
C GLY A 139 4.72 9.78 -9.62
N ALA A 140 3.88 8.80 -9.26
CA ALA A 140 3.55 7.68 -10.13
C ALA A 140 2.79 8.12 -11.38
N SER A 141 1.86 9.07 -11.29
CA SER A 141 1.16 9.60 -12.48
C SER A 141 2.13 10.29 -13.45
N LEU A 142 3.10 11.05 -12.94
CA LEU A 142 4.11 11.72 -13.75
C LEU A 142 5.03 10.70 -14.46
N ASN A 143 5.45 9.65 -13.75
CA ASN A 143 6.23 8.57 -14.34
C ASN A 143 5.43 7.83 -15.44
N LYS A 144 4.12 7.65 -15.25
CA LYS A 144 3.25 6.98 -16.23
C LYS A 144 3.06 7.83 -17.49
N GLN A 145 2.94 9.14 -17.34
CA GLN A 145 2.91 10.07 -18.48
C GLN A 145 4.23 10.02 -19.26
N GLN A 146 5.36 10.04 -18.56
CA GLN A 146 6.68 9.95 -19.19
C GLN A 146 6.90 8.62 -19.91
N GLU A 147 6.43 7.49 -19.37
CA GLU A 147 6.47 6.20 -20.06
C GLU A 147 5.64 6.22 -21.36
N ASN A 148 4.44 6.81 -21.31
CA ASN A 148 3.57 6.92 -22.49
C ASN A 148 4.18 7.83 -23.56
N GLU A 149 4.80 8.94 -23.18
CA GLU A 149 5.52 9.85 -24.11
C GLU A 149 6.68 9.13 -24.79
N LEU A 150 7.50 8.38 -24.03
CA LEU A 150 8.61 7.60 -24.57
C LEU A 150 8.14 6.48 -25.51
N ARG A 151 7.06 5.78 -25.16
CA ARG A 151 6.44 4.78 -26.04
C ARG A 151 5.92 5.43 -27.32
N ALA A 152 5.19 6.53 -27.21
CA ALA A 152 4.65 7.24 -28.38
C ALA A 152 5.77 7.74 -29.30
N ALA A 153 6.85 8.30 -28.75
CA ALA A 153 8.04 8.69 -29.50
C ALA A 153 8.70 7.49 -30.18
N TYR A 154 8.80 6.35 -29.49
CA TYR A 154 9.33 5.11 -30.07
C TYR A 154 8.48 4.64 -31.27
N TYR A 155 7.15 4.58 -31.12
CA TYR A 155 6.25 4.21 -32.23
C TYR A 155 6.25 5.23 -33.37
N ALA A 156 6.39 6.53 -33.08
CA ALA A 156 6.50 7.58 -34.10
C ALA A 156 7.85 7.53 -34.85
N SER A 157 8.90 7.03 -34.19
CA SER A 157 10.23 6.82 -34.78
C SER A 157 10.40 5.49 -35.51
N GLN A 158 9.41 4.58 -35.43
CA GLN A 158 9.45 3.36 -36.22
C GLN A 158 9.24 3.70 -37.70
N PRO A 159 10.13 3.26 -38.60
CA PRO A 159 9.89 3.35 -40.02
C PRO A 159 8.55 2.69 -40.32
N SER A 160 7.67 3.36 -41.07
CA SER A 160 6.44 2.76 -41.58
C SER A 160 6.84 1.53 -42.40
N VAL A 161 6.72 0.34 -41.82
CA VAL A 161 6.84 -0.89 -42.60
C VAL A 161 5.68 -0.83 -43.59
N PRO A 162 5.95 -0.77 -44.91
CA PRO A 162 4.88 -0.73 -45.89
C PRO A 162 3.96 -1.95 -45.65
N PRO A 163 2.63 -1.79 -45.79
CA PRO A 163 1.72 -2.91 -45.64
C PRO A 163 2.22 -4.07 -46.52
N PRO A 164 2.22 -5.32 -46.01
CA PRO A 164 2.60 -6.46 -46.84
C PRO A 164 1.73 -6.41 -48.09
N THR A 165 2.38 -6.35 -49.26
CA THR A 165 1.72 -6.46 -50.55
C THR A 165 0.78 -7.67 -50.48
N PRO A 166 -0.50 -7.55 -50.87
CA PRO A 166 -1.37 -8.72 -50.95
C PRO A 166 -0.65 -9.74 -51.82
N VAL A 167 -0.31 -10.89 -51.24
CA VAL A 167 0.24 -12.01 -51.98
C VAL A 167 -0.84 -12.36 -53.00
N GLU A 168 -0.56 -12.12 -54.28
CA GLU A 168 -1.37 -12.64 -55.38
C GLU A 168 -1.46 -14.14 -55.14
N GLU A 169 -2.70 -14.59 -54.88
CA GLU A 169 -3.06 -15.97 -54.70
C GLU A 169 -2.57 -16.75 -55.92
N VAL A 170 -1.46 -17.46 -55.77
CA VAL A 170 -0.95 -18.37 -56.79
C VAL A 170 -2.05 -19.41 -56.98
N GLN A 171 -2.80 -19.29 -58.08
CA GLN A 171 -3.77 -20.27 -58.52
C GLN A 171 -3.10 -21.64 -58.52
N GLU A 172 -3.56 -22.49 -57.61
CA GLU A 172 -3.26 -23.91 -57.56
C GLU A 172 -3.75 -24.52 -58.88
N VAL A 173 -2.84 -24.68 -59.85
CA VAL A 173 -3.09 -25.42 -61.08
C VAL A 173 -3.26 -26.88 -60.67
N LYS A 174 -4.54 -27.28 -60.54
CA LYS A 174 -4.99 -28.65 -60.37
C LYS A 174 -4.57 -29.45 -61.61
N GLU A 175 -3.45 -30.15 -61.50
CA GLU A 175 -2.98 -31.10 -62.52
C GLU A 175 -3.91 -32.32 -62.48
N GLU A 176 -4.86 -32.35 -63.41
CA GLU A 176 -5.74 -33.48 -63.69
C GLU A 176 -4.91 -34.58 -64.38
N THR A 177 -4.57 -35.63 -63.65
CA THR A 177 -3.97 -36.85 -64.21
C THR A 177 -5.02 -37.63 -65.02
N PRO A 178 -4.85 -37.85 -66.34
CA PRO A 178 -5.74 -38.72 -67.07
C PRO A 178 -5.35 -40.19 -66.84
N GLU A 179 -6.29 -40.88 -66.21
CA GLU A 179 -6.77 -42.24 -66.47
C GLU A 179 -5.99 -43.05 -67.55
N LYS A 180 -5.38 -44.15 -67.12
CA LYS A 180 -5.01 -45.25 -68.02
C LYS A 180 -6.03 -46.38 -67.84
N GLU A 181 -6.88 -46.53 -68.83
CA GLU A 181 -7.65 -47.75 -69.11
C GLU A 181 -6.70 -48.93 -69.37
N ALA A 182 -7.16 -50.12 -68.96
CA ALA A 182 -6.62 -51.43 -69.31
C ALA A 182 -7.26 -51.95 -70.61
#